data_AF-A0A961MSW8-F1
#
_entry.id   AF-A0A961MSW8-F1
#
_cell.length_a   1.000
_cell.length_b   1.000
_cell.length_c   1.000
_cell.angle_alpha   90.00
_cell.angle_beta   90.00
_cell.angle_gamma   90.00
#
_symmetry.space_group_name_H-M   'P 1'
#
loop_
_entity.id
_entity.type
_entity.pdbx_description
1 polymer ?
#
loop_
_entity_poly.entity_id
_entity_poly.type
_entity_poly.pdbx_seq_one_letter_code
_entity_poly.pdbx_strand_id
1 'polypeptide(L)' 'MAIQILMPALSPTMEEGTLAKWLVKEGDTVTAGMIIAEIETDK' A
#
# COMPACT_ATOMS: atom_id res chain seq x y z
N MET A 1 18.70 3.46 -1.03
CA MET A 1 17.74 4.58 -0.92
C MET A 1 16.39 3.99 -0.60
N ALA A 2 15.74 4.42 0.48
CA ALA A 2 14.38 4.00 0.79
C ALA A 2 13.40 4.83 -0.07
N ILE A 3 12.47 4.18 -0.74
CA ILE A 3 11.40 4.84 -1.49
C ILE A 3 10.22 4.97 -0.53
N GLN A 4 9.78 6.20 -0.29
CA GLN A 4 8.56 6.42 0.49
C GLN A 4 7.36 6.08 -0.37
N ILE A 5 6.60 5.08 0.07
CA ILE A 5 5.36 4.69 -0.55
C ILE A 5 4.25 5.40 0.20
N LEU A 6 3.75 6.47 -0.41
CA LEU A 6 2.60 7.21 0.09
C LEU A 6 1.33 6.51 -0.41
N MET A 7 0.36 6.34 0.50
CA MET A 7 -0.94 5.79 0.13
C MET A 7 -1.64 6.77 -0.82
N PRO A 8 -1.96 6.37 -2.07
CA PRO A 8 -2.78 7.20 -2.93
C PRO A 8 -4.21 7.24 -2.37
N ALA A 9 -4.87 8.39 -2.44
CA ALA A 9 -6.29 8.49 -2.09
C ALA A 9 -7.10 7.60 -3.05
N LEU A 10 -7.58 6.46 -2.56
CA LEU A 10 -8.34 5.47 -3.35
C LEU A 10 -9.82 5.87 -3.53
N SER A 11 -10.30 6.88 -2.79
CA SER A 11 -11.63 7.46 -2.95
C SER A 11 -11.67 8.91 -2.47
N PRO A 12 -12.55 9.75 -3.04
CA PRO A 12 -12.64 11.17 -2.70
C PRO A 12 -13.14 11.43 -1.27
N THR A 13 -13.72 10.43 -0.60
CA THR A 13 -14.20 10.49 0.79
C THR A 13 -13.37 9.67 1.77
N MET A 14 -12.27 9.07 1.30
CA MET A 14 -11.50 8.13 2.10
C MET A 14 -10.40 8.87 2.85
N GLU A 15 -10.64 9.13 4.14
CA GLU A 15 -9.69 9.81 5.04
C GLU A 15 -8.69 8.84 5.67
N GLU A 16 -9.11 7.60 5.98
CA GLU A 16 -8.29 6.59 6.63
C GLU A 16 -8.47 5.22 5.94
N GLY A 17 -7.37 4.50 5.73
CA GLY A 17 -7.37 3.14 5.21
C GLY A 17 -6.51 2.25 6.12
N THR A 18 -7.02 1.09 6.49
CA THR A 18 -6.28 0.15 7.33
C THR A 18 -5.40 -0.72 6.45
N LEU A 19 -4.10 -0.76 6.74
CA LEU A 19 -3.22 -1.70 6.07
C LEU A 19 -3.56 -3.12 6.50
N ALA A 20 -4.23 -3.88 5.64
CA ALA A 20 -4.66 -5.24 5.95
C ALA A 20 -3.46 -6.20 5.94
N LYS A 21 -2.60 -6.11 4.93
CA LYS A 21 -1.49 -7.06 4.78
C LYS A 21 -0.35 -6.53 3.92
N TRP A 22 0.88 -6.79 4.34
CA TRP A 22 2.05 -6.69 3.47
C TRP A 22 2.22 -7.97 2.65
N LEU A 23 2.31 -7.82 1.33
CA LEU A 23 2.60 -8.91 0.40
C LEU A 23 4.11 -9.04 0.12
N VAL A 24 4.89 -8.04 0.51
CA VAL A 24 6.36 -8.03 0.42
C VAL A 24 7.00 -8.06 1.80
N LYS A 25 8.22 -8.57 1.88
CA LYS A 25 9.04 -8.54 3.09
C LYS A 25 10.21 -7.58 2.95
N GLU A 26 10.80 -7.23 4.10
CA GLU A 26 12.04 -6.45 4.11
C GLU A 26 13.14 -7.21 3.34
N GLY A 27 13.73 -6.53 2.37
CA GLY A 27 14.75 -7.12 1.47
C GLY A 27 14.20 -7.73 0.18
N ASP A 28 12.88 -7.78 -0.01
CA ASP A 28 12.30 -8.20 -1.30
C ASP A 28 12.55 -7.17 -2.39
N THR A 29 12.70 -7.66 -3.63
CA THR A 29 12.82 -6.81 -4.81
C THR A 29 11.43 -6.44 -5.31
N VAL A 30 11.09 -5.15 -5.20
CA VAL A 30 9.83 -4.60 -5.69
C VAL A 30 10.01 -4.09 -7.13
N THR A 31 9.07 -4.43 -8.01
CA THR A 31 9.07 -3.97 -9.42
C THR A 31 7.79 -3.21 -9.77
N ALA A 32 7.85 -2.37 -10.81
CA ALA A 32 6.69 -1.61 -11.26
C ALA A 32 5.55 -2.55 -11.69
N GLY A 33 4.36 -2.35 -11.15
CA GLY A 33 3.19 -3.21 -11.38
C GLY A 33 3.04 -4.38 -10.39
N MET A 34 4.00 -4.55 -9.47
CA MET A 34 3.88 -5.53 -8.40
C MET A 34 2.99 -5.00 -7.27
N ILE A 35 2.09 -5.85 -6.78
CA ILE A 35 1.27 -5.56 -5.60
C ILE A 35 2.12 -5.83 -4.35
N ILE A 36 2.25 -4.83 -3.50
CA ILE A 36 3.10 -4.87 -2.31
C ILE A 36 2.34 -4.90 -1.00
N ALA A 37 1.09 -4.44 -1.01
CA ALA A 37 0.25 -4.41 0.16
C ALA A 37 -1.22 -4.44 -0.23
N GLU A 38 -2.02 -5.01 0.65
CA GLU A 38 -3.48 -4.94 0.62
C GLU A 38 -3.92 -3.93 1.67
N ILE A 39 -4.76 -2.99 1.26
CA ILE A 39 -5.34 -1.98 2.11
C ILE A 39 -6.84 -2.27 2.16
N GLU A 40 -7.37 -2.44 3.37
CA GLU A 40 -8.80 -2.60 3.61
C GLU A 40 -9.37 -1.26 4.05
N THR A 41 -10.47 -0.89 3.41
CA THR A 41 -11.11 0.39 3.59
C THR A 41 -12.51 0.08 4.08
N ASP A 42 -12.88 0.64 5.24
CA ASP A 42 -14.28 0.56 5.64
C ASP A 42 -15.09 1.40 4.64
N LYS A 43 -16.19 0.85 4.16
CA LYS A 43 -16.95 1.44 3.07
C LYS A 43 -17.75 2.65 3.55
#